data_AF-A0A0Q4D4F1-F1
#
_entry.id   AF-A0A0Q4D4F1-F1
#
_cell.length_a   1.000
_cell.length_b   1.000
_cell.length_c   1.000
_cell.angle_alpha   90.00
_cell.angle_beta   90.00
_cell.angle_gamma   90.00
#
_symmetry.space_group_name_H-M   'P 1'
#
loop_
_entity.id
_entity.type
_entity.pdbx_description
1 polymer ?
#
loop_
_entity_poly.entity_id
_entity_poly.type
_entity_poly.pdbx_seq_one_letter_code
_entity_poly.pdbx_strand_id
1 'polypeptide(L)'
;MTTGAEQGEIVEVGSPVLVPASPVDTVRPWRWMTGVVATTTLFLSAFNAHAIGAWFDELPPSPITEPLRAPIAAWVARTAGLGFDAPRAAVRKRWEAAQAARFGTEQPGEDGSAR
;
A
#
# COMPACT_ATOMS: atom_id res chain seq x y z
N MET A 1 -25.29 45.95 32.77
CA MET A 1 -24.65 46.23 31.47
C MET A 1 -23.90 44.98 31.05
N THR A 2 -24.49 44.19 30.17
CA THR A 2 -23.93 42.96 29.63
C THR A 2 -23.22 43.31 28.32
N THR A 3 -21.90 43.43 28.36
CA THR A 3 -21.11 43.74 27.16
C THR A 3 -20.69 42.44 26.48
N GLY A 4 -21.18 42.22 25.26
CA GLY A 4 -20.55 41.35 24.25
C GLY A 4 -20.87 39.85 24.29
N ALA A 5 -22.07 39.48 23.84
CA ALA A 5 -22.44 38.09 23.49
C ALA A 5 -22.78 37.98 22.00
N GLU A 6 -22.02 38.65 21.13
CA GLU A 6 -22.35 38.82 19.70
C GLU A 6 -21.12 38.48 18.83
N GLN A 7 -20.58 37.27 18.96
CA GLN A 7 -19.82 36.58 17.91
C GLN A 7 -19.40 35.22 18.46
N GLY A 8 -19.78 34.14 17.78
CA GLY A 8 -19.27 32.80 18.01
C GLY A 8 -17.80 32.66 17.59
N GLU A 9 -16.97 33.61 18.00
CA GLU A 9 -15.53 33.50 17.96
C GLU A 9 -15.17 32.64 19.17
N ILE A 10 -14.68 31.43 18.92
CA ILE A 10 -13.92 30.71 19.93
C ILE A 10 -12.69 31.59 20.14
N VAL A 11 -12.77 32.54 21.07
CA VAL A 11 -11.59 33.19 21.62
C VAL A 11 -10.76 32.05 22.15
N GLU A 12 -9.69 31.73 21.42
CA GLU A 12 -8.69 30.79 21.89
C GLU A 12 -8.10 31.46 23.13
N VAL A 13 -8.67 31.15 24.29
CA VAL A 13 -8.15 31.60 25.58
C VAL A 13 -6.76 30.98 25.66
N GLY A 14 -5.75 31.78 25.31
CA GLY A 14 -4.37 31.37 25.32
C GLY A 14 -4.08 30.66 26.63
N SER A 15 -3.50 29.45 26.54
CA SER A 15 -3.20 28.63 27.71
C SER A 15 -2.52 29.50 28.79
N PRO A 16 -3.07 29.57 30.02
CA PRO A 16 -2.44 30.34 31.10
C PRO A 16 -1.07 29.76 31.49
N VAL A 17 -0.78 28.55 31.03
CA VAL A 17 0.54 27.92 31.13
C VAL A 17 1.38 28.34 29.92
N LEU A 18 2.30 29.26 30.17
CA LEU A 18 3.38 29.60 29.23
C LEU A 18 4.39 28.44 29.19
N VAL A 19 4.21 27.53 28.25
CA VAL A 19 5.19 26.47 27.99
C VAL A 19 6.28 27.05 27.08
N PRO A 20 7.56 27.03 27.47
CA PRO A 20 8.64 27.42 26.56
C PRO A 20 8.59 26.52 25.33
N ALA A 21 8.63 27.12 24.15
CA ALA A 21 8.65 26.37 22.90
C ALA A 21 9.83 25.39 22.95
N SER A 22 9.52 24.09 22.95
CA SER A 22 10.56 23.08 22.83
C SER A 22 11.21 23.24 21.46
N PRO A 23 12.56 23.19 21.35
CA PRO A 23 13.21 23.24 20.05
C PRO A 23 12.69 22.09 19.19
N VAL A 24 12.18 22.41 18.01
CA VAL A 24 11.70 21.40 17.06
C VAL A 24 12.93 20.73 16.44
N ASP A 25 13.19 19.47 16.82
CA ASP A 25 14.17 18.64 16.12
C ASP A 25 13.57 18.22 14.78
N THR A 26 14.03 18.83 13.69
CA THR A 26 13.55 18.52 12.34
C THR A 26 14.31 17.35 11.69
N VAL A 27 15.51 17.04 12.19
CA VAL A 27 16.41 16.03 11.60
C VAL A 27 16.00 14.62 12.04
N ARG A 28 15.69 14.42 13.33
CA ARG A 28 15.28 13.10 13.84
C ARG A 28 13.97 12.60 13.21
N PRO A 29 12.89 13.41 13.10
CA PRO A 29 11.67 12.99 12.43
C PRO A 29 11.88 12.65 10.97
N TRP A 30 12.72 13.41 10.25
CA TRP A 30 12.99 13.15 8.83
C TRP A 30 13.75 11.85 8.62
N ARG A 31 14.76 11.57 9.47
CA ARG A 31 15.48 10.28 9.45
C ARG A 31 14.56 9.11 9.77
N TRP A 32 13.69 9.26 10.76
CA TRP A 32 12.72 8.24 11.13
C TRP A 32 11.74 7.97 9.98
N MET A 33 11.15 9.01 9.42
CA MET A 33 10.22 8.90 8.28
C MET A 33 10.89 8.23 7.09
N THR A 34 12.08 8.68 6.70
CA THR A 34 12.84 8.06 5.60
C THR A 34 13.15 6.59 5.88
N GLY A 35 13.48 6.25 7.13
CA GLY A 35 13.69 4.86 7.56
C GLY A 35 12.43 4.00 7.39
N VAL A 36 11.28 4.51 7.82
CA VAL A 36 9.97 3.82 7.68
C VAL A 36 9.62 3.63 6.20
N VAL A 37 9.75 4.68 5.39
CA VAL A 37 9.47 4.62 3.95
C VAL A 37 10.38 3.61 3.27
N ALA A 38 11.70 3.72 3.46
CA ALA A 38 12.66 2.79 2.86
C ALA A 38 12.39 1.34 3.26
N THR A 39 12.15 1.07 4.54
CA THR A 39 11.85 -0.27 5.04
C THR A 39 10.57 -0.83 4.44
N THR A 40 9.52 -0.01 4.38
CA THR A 40 8.22 -0.41 3.81
C THR A 40 8.33 -0.67 2.32
N THR A 41 9.03 0.19 1.58
CA THR A 41 9.26 0.01 0.13
C THR A 41 10.03 -1.27 -0.15
N LEU A 42 11.09 -1.56 0.62
CA LEU A 42 11.86 -2.81 0.47
C LEU A 42 11.00 -4.04 0.79
N PHE A 43 10.22 -3.98 1.88
CA PHE A 43 9.31 -5.05 2.26
C PHE A 43 8.28 -5.30 1.16
N LEU A 44 7.61 -4.27 0.66
CA LEU A 44 6.65 -4.39 -0.44
C LEU A 44 7.30 -4.89 -1.73
N SER A 45 8.50 -4.41 -2.07
CA SER A 45 9.23 -4.86 -3.26
C SER A 45 9.53 -6.37 -3.23
N ALA A 46 9.84 -6.91 -2.05
CA ALA A 46 10.16 -8.33 -1.86
C ALA A 46 8.91 -9.23 -1.77
N PHE A 47 7.95 -8.88 -0.92
CA PHE A 47 6.77 -9.71 -0.63
C PHE A 47 5.59 -9.46 -1.58
N ASN A 48 5.67 -8.41 -2.41
CA ASN A 48 4.64 -8.06 -3.38
C ASN A 48 5.17 -8.04 -4.82
N ALA A 49 6.26 -8.76 -5.09
CA ALA A 49 6.89 -8.80 -6.41
C ALA A 49 5.93 -9.31 -7.50
N HIS A 50 5.09 -10.31 -7.21
CA HIS A 50 4.11 -10.82 -8.16
C HIS A 50 3.13 -9.73 -8.64
N ALA A 51 2.64 -8.86 -7.75
CA ALA A 51 1.76 -7.77 -8.16
C ALA A 51 2.50 -6.71 -8.99
N ILE A 52 3.78 -6.45 -8.68
CA ILE A 52 4.62 -5.57 -9.50
C ILE A 52 4.73 -6.12 -10.92
N GLY A 53 4.99 -7.43 -11.07
CA GLY A 53 5.03 -8.09 -12.38
C GLY A 53 3.71 -8.00 -13.13
N ALA A 54 2.60 -8.38 -12.49
CA ALA A 54 1.27 -8.33 -13.10
C ALA A 54 0.88 -6.91 -13.53
N TRP A 55 1.10 -5.91 -12.68
CA TRP A 55 0.89 -4.50 -13.03
C TRP A 55 1.77 -4.07 -14.20
N PHE A 56 3.04 -4.49 -14.22
CA PHE A 56 3.96 -4.13 -15.28
C PHE A 56 3.56 -4.73 -16.64
N ASP A 57 2.99 -5.93 -16.64
CA ASP A 57 2.48 -6.59 -17.84
C ASP A 57 1.23 -5.89 -18.42
N GLU A 58 0.48 -5.16 -17.60
CA GLU A 58 -0.65 -4.32 -18.03
C GLU A 58 -0.22 -2.99 -18.66
N LEU A 59 1.05 -2.56 -18.48
CA LEU A 59 1.52 -1.30 -19.04
C LEU A 59 1.71 -1.39 -20.56
N PRO A 60 1.35 -0.33 -21.32
CA PRO A 60 1.61 -0.31 -22.75
C PRO A 60 3.12 -0.40 -23.03
N PRO A 61 3.54 -1.15 -24.06
CA PRO A 61 4.94 -1.16 -24.49
C PRO A 61 5.39 0.25 -24.87
N SER A 62 6.54 0.67 -24.33
CA SER A 62 7.11 1.99 -24.56
C SER A 62 8.63 1.94 -24.46
N PRO A 63 9.36 2.94 -25.00
CA PRO A 63 10.81 3.03 -24.84
C PRO A 63 11.29 3.03 -23.38
N ILE A 64 10.42 3.35 -22.43
CA ILE A 64 10.72 3.38 -20.98
C ILE A 64 10.45 2.01 -20.34
N THR A 65 9.37 1.33 -20.72
CA THR A 65 8.96 0.06 -20.12
C THR A 65 9.73 -1.13 -20.70
N GLU A 66 10.06 -1.11 -21.99
CA GLU A 66 10.69 -2.26 -22.64
C GLU A 66 12.06 -2.65 -22.03
N PRO A 67 12.96 -1.70 -21.69
CA PRO A 67 14.22 -2.03 -21.00
C PRO A 67 14.03 -2.62 -19.59
N LEU A 68 12.90 -2.33 -18.94
CA LEU A 68 12.61 -2.77 -17.58
C LEU A 68 11.91 -4.15 -17.52
N ARG A 69 11.38 -4.64 -18.64
CA ARG A 69 10.65 -5.91 -18.71
C ARG A 69 11.48 -7.09 -18.19
N ALA A 70 12.70 -7.25 -18.71
CA ALA A 70 13.59 -8.34 -18.29
C ALA A 70 14.05 -8.21 -16.82
N PRO A 71 14.50 -7.03 -16.33
CA PRO A 71 14.80 -6.82 -14.92
C PRO A 71 13.62 -7.14 -13.98
N ILE A 72 12.40 -6.73 -14.33
CA ILE A 72 11.21 -6.97 -13.50
C ILE A 72 10.87 -8.46 -13.49
N ALA A 73 10.87 -9.13 -14.65
CA ALA A 73 10.66 -10.58 -14.71
C ALA A 73 11.70 -11.35 -13.89
N ALA A 74 12.98 -10.95 -13.96
CA ALA A 74 14.04 -11.55 -13.17
C ALA A 74 13.86 -11.31 -11.66
N TRP A 75 13.38 -10.13 -11.26
CA TRP A 75 13.07 -9.83 -9.86
C TRP A 75 11.91 -10.69 -9.33
N VAL A 76 10.84 -10.82 -10.11
CA VAL A 76 9.70 -11.70 -9.78
C VAL A 76 10.16 -13.14 -9.62
N ALA A 77 10.95 -13.65 -10.57
CA ALA A 77 11.48 -15.01 -10.50
C ALA A 77 12.40 -15.23 -9.28
N ARG A 78 13.24 -14.25 -8.95
CA ARG A 78 14.15 -14.33 -7.79
C ARG A 78 13.39 -14.38 -6.48
N THR A 79 12.44 -13.48 -6.28
CA THR A 79 11.63 -13.42 -5.05
C THR A 79 10.74 -14.65 -4.89
N ALA A 80 10.21 -15.19 -6.00
CA ALA A 80 9.51 -16.47 -6.01
C ALA A 80 10.43 -17.64 -5.63
N GLY A 81 11.64 -17.70 -6.17
CA GLY A 81 12.63 -18.73 -5.82
C GLY A 81 13.10 -18.67 -4.36
N LEU A 82 13.04 -17.49 -3.73
CA LEU A 82 13.29 -17.29 -2.29
C LEU A 82 12.07 -17.59 -1.42
N GLY A 83 10.91 -17.87 -2.01
CA GLY A 83 9.67 -18.17 -1.27
C GLY A 83 8.98 -16.95 -0.66
N PHE A 84 9.34 -15.72 -1.05
CA PHE A 84 8.68 -14.52 -0.53
C PHE A 84 7.21 -14.40 -0.95
N ASP A 85 6.81 -15.08 -2.03
CA ASP A 85 5.40 -15.16 -2.45
C ASP A 85 4.58 -16.22 -1.67
N ALA A 86 5.25 -17.11 -0.91
CA ALA A 86 4.59 -18.23 -0.24
C ALA A 86 3.44 -17.81 0.71
N PRO A 87 3.55 -16.75 1.52
CA PRO A 87 2.45 -16.31 2.38
C PRO A 87 1.21 -15.92 1.57
N ARG A 88 1.38 -15.14 0.49
CA ARG A 88 0.29 -14.74 -0.40
C ARG A 88 -0.32 -15.95 -1.10
N ALA A 89 0.50 -16.85 -1.64
CA ALA A 89 0.05 -18.09 -2.26
C ALA A 89 -0.76 -18.97 -1.29
N ALA A 90 -0.36 -19.05 -0.02
CA ALA A 90 -1.09 -19.81 0.99
C ALA A 90 -2.47 -19.21 1.28
N VAL A 91 -2.58 -17.88 1.39
CA VAL A 91 -3.87 -17.18 1.55
C VAL A 91 -4.75 -17.40 0.31
N ARG A 92 -4.18 -17.24 -0.89
CA ARG A 92 -4.88 -17.48 -2.17
C ARG A 92 -5.46 -18.90 -2.23
N LYS A 93 -4.63 -19.92 -1.96
CA LYS A 93 -5.04 -21.32 -1.97
C LYS A 93 -6.17 -21.61 -0.98
N ARG A 94 -6.10 -21.04 0.23
CA ARG A 94 -7.16 -21.19 1.24
C ARG A 94 -8.46 -20.55 0.78
N TRP A 95 -8.38 -19.39 0.13
CA TRP A 95 -9.55 -18.72 -0.43
C TRP A 95 -10.17 -19.53 -1.58
N GLU A 96 -9.36 -20.05 -2.51
CA GLU A 96 -9.85 -20.91 -3.61
C GLU A 96 -10.51 -22.19 -3.10
N ALA A 97 -9.94 -22.83 -2.07
CA ALA A 97 -10.55 -23.99 -1.43
C ALA A 97 -11.90 -23.65 -0.77
N ALA A 98 -12.00 -22.49 -0.11
CA ALA A 98 -13.26 -22.03 0.47
C ALA A 98 -14.30 -21.67 -0.61
N GLN A 99 -13.87 -21.08 -1.73
CA GLN A 99 -14.72 -20.76 -2.87
C GLN A 99 -15.28 -22.03 -3.51
N ALA A 100 -14.43 -23.03 -3.77
CA ALA A 100 -14.83 -24.31 -4.33
C ALA A 100 -15.79 -25.08 -3.41
N ALA A 101 -15.58 -25.01 -2.09
CA ALA A 101 -16.51 -25.60 -1.11
C ALA A 101 -17.89 -24.93 -1.10
N ARG A 102 -17.97 -23.64 -1.47
CA ARG A 102 -19.22 -22.87 -1.45
C ARG A 102 -19.99 -22.93 -2.77
N PHE A 103 -19.28 -22.87 -3.89
CA PHE A 103 -19.89 -22.71 -5.22
C PHE A 103 -19.60 -23.90 -6.17
N GLY A 104 -18.92 -24.95 -5.70
CA GLY A 104 -18.52 -26.05 -6.56
C GLY A 104 -17.53 -25.59 -7.64
N THR A 105 -17.74 -26.00 -8.89
CA THR A 105 -16.91 -25.64 -10.05
C THR A 105 -17.46 -24.47 -10.85
N GLU A 106 -18.47 -23.75 -10.37
CA GLU A 106 -19.05 -22.60 -11.07
C GLU A 106 -17.96 -21.55 -11.37
N GLN A 107 -17.63 -21.33 -12.64
CA GLN A 107 -16.71 -20.26 -13.04
C GLN A 107 -17.46 -18.93 -12.98
N PRO A 108 -16.96 -17.92 -12.24
CA PRO A 108 -17.53 -16.58 -12.30
C PRO A 108 -17.34 -16.01 -13.71
N GLY A 109 -18.40 -16.01 -14.52
CA GLY A 109 -18.37 -15.52 -15.90
C GLY A 109 -19.13 -16.36 -16.94
N GLU A 110 -19.62 -17.56 -16.59
CA GLU A 110 -20.47 -18.40 -17.47
C GLU A 110 -21.96 -18.01 -17.46
N ASP A 111 -22.29 -16.85 -16.90
CA ASP A 111 -23.65 -16.32 -16.90
C ASP A 111 -23.95 -15.55 -18.20
N GLY A 112 -24.25 -16.30 -19.27
CA GLY A 112 -25.37 -15.94 -20.17
C GLY A 112 -25.17 -14.91 -21.29
N SER A 113 -24.02 -14.87 -21.99
CA SER A 113 -23.89 -14.09 -23.26
C SER A 113 -24.10 -14.90 -24.54
N ALA A 114 -24.43 -16.20 -24.42
CA ALA A 114 -24.74 -17.06 -25.56
C ALA A 114 -26.25 -17.35 -25.63
N ARG A 115 -27.06 -16.34 -25.94
CA ARG A 115 -28.36 -16.49 -26.62
C ARG A 115 -28.64 -15.29 -27.50
#